data_AF-A0A6B3UNR4-F1
#
_entry.id   AF-A0A6B3UNR4-F1
#
_cell.length_a   1.000
_cell.length_b   1.000
_cell.length_c   1.000
_cell.angle_alpha   90.00
_cell.angle_beta   90.00
_cell.angle_gamma   90.00
#
_symmetry.space_group_name_H-M   'P 1'
#
loop_
_entity.id
_entity.type
_entity.pdbx_description
1 polymer ?
#
loop_
_entity_poly.entity_id
_entity_poly.type
_entity_poly.pdbx_seq_one_letter_code
_entity_poly.pdbx_strand_id
1 'polypeptide(L)'
;MLAVGLCAAVAPTAHASGREAVRAELRSDLIHADLPLWNEVSPEAWPRPFFDEESFGCMDRIAYGAWRYEEAGDPDATWFLMDNHGLFHCALMVSDAPDRKDLQARDADFSFLIELGETRGPDGQVVELWALQRRMRPGSDYLLLARKPGPEIIMRFDVLQRACPRGQTRSARGPSGGWRTDYCAVSSRAELIRLGRRMARLPALGVLTHVDAPEPR
;
A
#
# COMPACT_ATOMS: atom_id res chain seq x y z
N MET A 1 -49.71 40.89 -49.94
CA MET A 1 -49.22 39.67 -49.28
C MET A 1 -47.86 40.00 -48.66
N LEU A 2 -47.81 40.30 -47.36
CA LEU A 2 -46.57 40.57 -46.62
C LEU A 2 -46.21 39.33 -45.80
N ALA A 3 -45.06 38.74 -46.10
CA ALA A 3 -44.49 37.62 -45.36
C ALA A 3 -43.70 38.16 -44.15
N VAL A 4 -44.11 37.75 -42.95
CA VAL A 4 -43.41 38.04 -41.68
C VAL A 4 -42.47 36.87 -41.39
N GLY A 5 -41.16 37.12 -41.50
CA GLY A 5 -40.11 36.15 -41.17
C GLY A 5 -39.83 36.14 -39.67
N LEU A 6 -40.00 34.98 -39.04
CA LEU A 6 -39.75 34.74 -37.62
C LEU A 6 -38.30 34.25 -37.45
N CYS A 7 -37.40 35.12 -36.97
CA CYS A 7 -36.05 34.70 -36.55
C CYS A 7 -36.12 34.06 -35.16
N ALA A 8 -35.99 32.73 -35.10
CA ALA A 8 -35.79 32.02 -33.85
C ALA A 8 -34.34 32.22 -33.36
N ALA A 9 -34.18 32.94 -32.25
CA ALA A 9 -32.90 33.09 -31.58
C ALA A 9 -32.52 31.77 -30.88
N VAL A 10 -31.49 31.09 -31.40
CA VAL A 10 -30.88 29.93 -30.75
C VAL A 10 -29.99 30.46 -29.63
N ALA A 11 -30.41 30.25 -28.38
CA ALA A 11 -29.59 30.57 -27.21
C ALA A 11 -28.38 29.61 -27.17
N PRO A 12 -27.14 30.11 -27.03
CA PRO A 12 -25.98 29.26 -26.86
C PRO A 12 -26.10 28.56 -25.51
N THR A 13 -26.21 27.23 -25.54
CA THR A 13 -26.08 26.39 -24.35
C THR A 13 -24.62 26.45 -23.90
N ALA A 14 -24.36 27.29 -22.88
CA ALA A 14 -23.10 27.32 -22.16
C ALA A 14 -22.80 25.92 -21.59
N HIS A 15 -22.05 25.13 -22.37
CA HIS A 15 -21.58 23.83 -21.94
C HIS A 15 -20.49 24.04 -20.89
N ALA A 16 -20.88 23.73 -19.66
CA ALA A 16 -20.07 23.24 -18.55
C ALA A 16 -18.67 23.87 -18.45
N SER A 17 -18.60 24.89 -17.59
CA SER A 17 -17.42 25.27 -16.82
C SER A 17 -16.53 24.05 -16.53
N GLY A 18 -15.26 24.15 -16.91
CA GLY A 18 -14.22 23.19 -16.59
C GLY A 18 -14.31 22.72 -15.14
N ARG A 19 -14.71 21.46 -14.97
CA ARG A 19 -14.22 20.66 -13.86
C ARG A 19 -12.82 20.23 -14.25
N GLU A 20 -11.87 21.15 -14.06
CA GLU A 20 -10.52 20.73 -13.70
C GLU A 20 -10.71 19.93 -12.42
N ALA A 21 -10.84 18.60 -12.57
CA ALA A 21 -10.93 17.70 -11.45
C ALA A 21 -9.68 18.00 -10.62
N VAL A 22 -9.88 18.64 -9.47
CA VAL A 22 -8.83 18.83 -8.47
C VAL A 22 -8.25 17.45 -8.28
N ARG A 23 -7.10 17.18 -8.90
CA ARG A 23 -6.40 15.91 -8.80
C ARG A 23 -6.06 15.85 -7.32
N ALA A 24 -6.86 15.08 -6.58
CA ALA A 24 -6.72 14.98 -5.14
C ALA A 24 -5.24 14.67 -4.88
N GLU A 25 -4.58 15.56 -4.17
CA GLU A 25 -3.16 15.44 -3.86
C GLU A 25 -2.95 14.09 -3.19
N LEU A 26 -2.26 13.19 -3.88
CA LEU A 26 -1.97 11.86 -3.36
C LEU A 26 -0.98 12.00 -2.21
N ARG A 27 -1.28 11.37 -1.08
CA ARG A 27 -0.45 11.45 0.13
C ARG A 27 0.29 10.15 0.39
N SER A 28 1.58 10.28 0.64
CA SER A 28 2.56 9.20 0.72
C SER A 28 3.38 9.34 2.01
N ASP A 29 2.73 9.64 3.15
CA ASP A 29 3.40 9.79 4.45
C ASP A 29 3.97 8.43 4.92
N LEU A 30 5.14 8.42 5.56
CA LEU A 30 5.67 7.23 6.22
C LEU A 30 4.79 6.89 7.43
N ILE A 31 4.26 5.66 7.54
CA ILE A 31 3.53 5.21 8.73
C ILE A 31 4.50 4.39 9.60
N HIS A 32 4.63 4.77 10.86
CA HIS A 32 5.60 4.20 11.78
C HIS A 32 4.99 3.90 13.15
N ALA A 33 5.43 2.81 13.77
CA ALA A 33 5.19 2.50 15.18
C ALA A 33 6.51 2.23 15.89
N ASP A 34 6.67 2.78 17.10
CA ASP A 34 7.88 2.60 17.91
C ASP A 34 8.12 1.13 18.32
N LEU A 35 7.08 0.29 18.26
CA LEU A 35 7.16 -1.15 18.45
C LEU A 35 6.33 -1.87 17.36
N PRO A 36 6.70 -3.11 17.00
CA PRO A 36 5.89 -3.95 16.13
C PRO A 36 4.47 -4.10 16.67
N LEU A 37 3.48 -3.82 15.83
CA LEU A 37 2.07 -3.97 16.19
C LEU A 37 1.65 -5.44 16.09
N TRP A 38 2.26 -6.21 15.17
CA TRP A 38 2.12 -7.65 15.04
C TRP A 38 3.46 -8.37 15.17
N ASN A 39 3.38 -9.66 15.48
CA ASN A 39 4.51 -10.58 15.65
C ASN A 39 4.15 -11.94 15.04
N GLU A 40 5.10 -12.87 15.07
CA GLU A 40 5.02 -14.21 14.47
C GLU A 40 3.90 -15.10 15.03
N VAL A 41 3.42 -14.82 16.24
CA VAL A 41 2.30 -15.57 16.86
C VAL A 41 0.94 -14.94 16.60
N SER A 42 0.90 -13.79 15.92
CA SER A 42 -0.36 -13.10 15.65
C SER A 42 -1.15 -13.85 14.57
N PRO A 43 -2.43 -14.19 14.82
CA PRO A 43 -3.23 -15.01 13.91
C PRO A 43 -3.62 -14.28 12.62
N GLU A 44 -3.25 -13.01 12.45
CA GLU A 44 -3.43 -12.23 11.22
C GLU A 44 -2.14 -12.13 10.39
N ALA A 45 -0.99 -12.48 10.98
CA ALA A 45 0.31 -12.33 10.34
C ALA A 45 0.61 -13.50 9.39
N TRP A 46 1.33 -13.18 8.31
CA TRP A 46 1.82 -14.10 7.31
C TRP A 46 3.30 -13.81 7.01
N PRO A 47 4.10 -14.83 6.69
CA PRO A 47 3.74 -16.26 6.60
C PRO A 47 3.43 -16.91 7.95
N ARG A 48 2.77 -18.07 7.92
CA ARG A 48 2.37 -18.85 9.11
C ARG A 48 3.01 -20.24 9.11
N PRO A 49 3.30 -20.82 10.28
CA PRO A 49 3.72 -22.22 10.32
C PRO A 49 2.61 -23.15 9.80
N PHE A 50 2.99 -24.30 9.24
CA PHE A 50 2.04 -25.41 9.12
C PHE A 50 1.54 -25.83 10.49
N PHE A 51 0.28 -26.25 10.57
CA PHE A 51 -0.39 -26.64 11.81
C PHE A 51 -0.66 -28.14 11.91
N ASP A 52 -0.20 -28.94 10.94
CA ASP A 52 -0.32 -30.40 10.96
C ASP A 52 0.96 -31.08 11.47
N GLU A 53 0.83 -32.30 11.99
CA GLU A 53 1.95 -33.07 12.58
C GLU A 53 2.91 -33.65 11.52
N GLU A 54 2.53 -33.61 10.25
CA GLU A 54 3.22 -34.31 9.16
C GLU A 54 4.03 -33.36 8.25
N SER A 55 3.82 -32.05 8.36
CA SER A 55 4.42 -31.02 7.51
C SER A 55 5.24 -30.03 8.33
N PHE A 56 6.34 -29.55 7.75
CA PHE A 56 7.17 -28.51 8.33
C PHE A 56 7.43 -27.41 7.30
N GLY A 57 7.46 -26.16 7.76
CA GLY A 57 7.67 -24.99 6.92
C GLY A 57 6.63 -23.90 7.14
N CYS A 58 6.46 -23.05 6.14
CA CYS A 58 5.60 -21.88 6.23
C CYS A 58 4.63 -21.80 5.05
N MET A 59 3.37 -21.49 5.35
CA MET A 59 2.35 -21.13 4.39
C MET A 59 2.32 -19.61 4.21
N ASP A 60 2.08 -19.16 2.99
CA ASP A 60 1.93 -17.75 2.67
C ASP A 60 0.71 -17.50 1.78
N ARG A 61 0.29 -16.25 1.72
CA ARG A 61 -0.76 -15.72 0.86
C ARG A 61 -0.18 -14.97 -0.33
N ILE A 62 1.10 -14.64 -0.36
CA ILE A 62 1.72 -13.91 -1.49
C ILE A 62 2.58 -14.80 -2.37
N ALA A 63 2.82 -14.34 -3.60
CA ALA A 63 3.91 -14.87 -4.40
C ALA A 63 5.25 -14.26 -3.96
N TYR A 64 6.26 -15.12 -3.83
CA TYR A 64 7.64 -14.70 -3.60
C TYR A 64 8.30 -14.23 -4.90
N GLY A 65 9.32 -13.39 -4.76
CA GLY A 65 10.11 -12.86 -5.87
C GLY A 65 10.02 -11.34 -5.98
N ALA A 66 10.19 -10.84 -7.21
CA ALA A 66 10.23 -9.41 -7.47
C ALA A 66 8.81 -8.85 -7.57
N TRP A 67 8.60 -7.69 -6.97
CA TRP A 67 7.38 -6.91 -7.07
C TRP A 67 7.73 -5.52 -7.57
N ARG A 68 6.89 -4.98 -8.45
CA ARG A 68 7.04 -3.63 -9.01
C ARG A 68 5.95 -2.74 -8.45
N TYR A 69 6.37 -1.65 -7.82
CA TYR A 69 5.50 -0.59 -7.34
C TYR A 69 5.51 0.57 -8.33
N GLU A 70 4.32 0.91 -8.83
CA GLU A 70 4.08 2.04 -9.72
C GLU A 70 3.20 3.06 -8.98
N GLU A 71 3.79 4.16 -8.52
CA GLU A 71 3.07 5.26 -7.87
C GLU A 71 2.35 6.13 -8.92
N ALA A 72 1.12 6.53 -8.62
CA ALA A 72 0.27 7.20 -9.59
C ALA A 72 0.76 8.62 -9.89
N GLY A 73 1.42 8.80 -11.04
CA GLY A 73 1.97 10.08 -11.47
C GLY A 73 3.48 10.20 -11.26
N ASP A 74 4.11 9.17 -10.71
CA ASP A 74 5.57 9.02 -10.76
C ASP A 74 5.92 8.12 -11.96
N PRO A 75 6.77 8.57 -12.90
CA PRO A 75 7.24 7.71 -13.99
C PRO A 75 8.17 6.59 -13.51
N ASP A 76 8.79 6.75 -12.34
CA ASP A 76 9.79 5.81 -11.82
C ASP A 76 9.12 4.77 -10.94
N ALA A 77 9.48 3.50 -11.15
CA ALA A 77 8.99 2.40 -10.35
C ALA A 77 9.95 2.11 -9.19
N THR A 78 9.42 1.73 -8.03
CA THR A 78 10.22 1.10 -6.97
C THR A 78 10.07 -0.41 -7.07
N TRP A 79 11.17 -1.13 -6.98
CA TRP A 79 11.16 -2.58 -6.93
C TRP A 79 11.25 -3.07 -5.48
N PHE A 80 10.54 -4.14 -5.20
CA PHE A 80 10.62 -4.90 -3.96
C PHE A 80 11.05 -6.33 -4.26
N LEU A 81 11.84 -6.94 -3.39
CA LEU A 81 12.05 -8.38 -3.36
C LEU A 81 11.39 -8.90 -2.08
N MET A 82 10.43 -9.81 -2.24
CA MET A 82 9.76 -10.46 -1.11
C MET A 82 10.08 -11.94 -1.14
N ASP A 83 10.83 -12.42 -0.16
CA ASP A 83 11.26 -13.82 -0.06
C ASP A 83 10.89 -14.40 1.30
N ASN A 84 10.89 -15.72 1.41
CA ASN A 84 10.72 -16.40 2.68
C ASN A 84 12.03 -16.39 3.47
N HIS A 85 12.01 -15.96 4.74
CA HIS A 85 13.18 -15.99 5.62
C HIS A 85 13.70 -17.42 5.90
N GLY A 86 12.90 -18.45 5.65
CA GLY A 86 13.37 -19.84 5.60
C GLY A 86 12.44 -20.83 6.27
N LEU A 87 12.98 -22.00 6.62
CA LEU A 87 12.20 -23.15 7.09
C LEU A 87 11.80 -23.07 8.59
N PHE A 88 12.63 -22.43 9.41
CA PHE A 88 12.50 -22.48 10.88
C PHE A 88 11.83 -21.24 11.49
N HIS A 89 11.82 -20.12 10.77
CA HIS A 89 11.20 -18.87 11.22
C HIS A 89 10.35 -18.33 10.09
N CYS A 90 9.03 -18.42 10.24
CA CYS A 90 8.09 -17.87 9.27
C CYS A 90 8.11 -16.34 9.37
N ALA A 91 8.82 -15.71 8.43
CA ALA A 91 8.83 -14.28 8.21
C ALA A 91 9.10 -13.99 6.73
N LEU A 92 8.69 -12.82 6.27
CA LEU A 92 9.10 -12.30 4.97
C LEU A 92 10.45 -11.58 5.12
N MET A 93 11.31 -11.76 4.13
CA MET A 93 12.47 -10.92 3.89
C MET A 93 12.12 -9.93 2.78
N VAL A 94 12.13 -8.64 3.11
CA VAL A 94 11.76 -7.59 2.17
C VAL A 94 12.93 -6.63 1.97
N SER A 95 13.39 -6.51 0.73
CA SER A 95 14.29 -5.43 0.29
C SER A 95 13.62 -4.57 -0.77
N ASP A 96 14.10 -3.34 -0.96
CA ASP A 96 13.62 -2.43 -2.00
C ASP A 96 14.74 -1.64 -2.67
N ALA A 97 14.54 -1.30 -3.94
CA ALA A 97 15.48 -0.54 -4.75
C ALA A 97 14.76 0.22 -5.89
N PRO A 98 15.31 1.36 -6.36
CA PRO A 98 14.81 2.01 -7.57
C PRO A 98 14.93 1.12 -8.82
N ASP A 99 15.96 0.26 -8.87
CA ASP A 99 16.22 -0.64 -10.00
C ASP A 99 16.13 -2.11 -9.60
N ARG A 100 15.48 -2.94 -10.44
CA ARG A 100 15.29 -4.38 -10.19
C ARG A 100 16.59 -5.13 -9.95
N LYS A 101 17.64 -4.80 -10.70
CA LYS A 101 18.94 -5.49 -10.65
C LYS A 101 19.65 -5.32 -9.31
N ASP A 102 19.32 -4.27 -8.56
CA ASP A 102 20.00 -3.92 -7.31
C ASP A 102 19.34 -4.59 -6.09
N LEU A 103 18.17 -5.22 -6.24
CA LEU A 103 17.42 -5.86 -5.16
C LEU A 103 18.23 -6.88 -4.35
N GLN A 104 19.09 -7.65 -5.01
CA GLN A 104 19.89 -8.71 -4.37
C GLN A 104 21.07 -8.19 -3.55
N ALA A 105 21.52 -6.96 -3.82
CA ALA A 105 22.64 -6.34 -3.12
C ALA A 105 22.20 -5.52 -1.89
N ARG A 106 20.89 -5.42 -1.66
CA ARG A 106 20.29 -4.61 -0.59
C ARG A 106 20.08 -5.44 0.67
N ASP A 107 20.20 -4.78 1.81
CA ASP A 107 19.77 -5.34 3.07
C ASP A 107 18.26 -5.65 3.02
N ALA A 108 17.88 -6.80 3.58
CA ALA A 108 16.50 -7.22 3.67
C ALA A 108 16.01 -7.10 5.11
N ASP A 109 14.80 -6.56 5.26
CA ASP A 109 14.12 -6.38 6.53
C ASP A 109 13.22 -7.59 6.81
N PHE A 110 13.29 -8.11 8.03
CA PHE A 110 12.25 -8.98 8.56
C PHE A 110 10.91 -8.25 8.53
N SER A 111 9.92 -8.93 7.96
CA SER A 111 8.63 -8.35 7.64
C SER A 111 7.50 -9.37 7.81
N PHE A 112 6.28 -8.87 7.95
CA PHE A 112 5.07 -9.67 7.94
C PHE A 112 4.04 -9.01 7.05
N LEU A 113 3.28 -9.83 6.33
CA LEU A 113 2.04 -9.38 5.72
C LEU A 113 0.88 -9.62 6.69
N ILE A 114 0.16 -8.56 7.04
CA ILE A 114 -0.88 -8.59 8.07
C ILE A 114 -2.24 -8.41 7.42
N GLU A 115 -3.16 -9.33 7.66
CA GLU A 115 -4.56 -9.17 7.28
C GLU A 115 -5.28 -8.25 8.28
N LEU A 116 -5.80 -7.12 7.81
CA LEU A 116 -6.49 -6.11 8.63
C LEU A 116 -8.03 -6.27 8.62
N GLY A 117 -8.53 -7.26 7.87
CA GLY A 117 -9.94 -7.53 7.63
C GLY A 117 -10.49 -6.80 6.41
N GLU A 118 -11.82 -6.71 6.29
CA GLU A 118 -12.47 -6.17 5.09
C GLU A 118 -13.03 -4.76 5.28
N THR A 119 -13.22 -4.04 4.17
CA THR A 119 -13.94 -2.76 4.10
C THR A 119 -14.54 -2.53 2.71
N ARG A 120 -15.21 -1.39 2.52
CA ARG A 120 -15.62 -0.91 1.19
C ARG A 120 -14.58 0.04 0.58
N GLY A 121 -14.28 -0.18 -0.70
CA GLY A 121 -13.46 0.65 -1.56
C GLY A 121 -14.15 1.95 -2.02
N PRO A 122 -13.50 2.77 -2.87
CA PRO A 122 -14.05 4.03 -3.38
C PRO A 122 -15.26 3.82 -4.30
N ASP A 123 -15.35 2.67 -4.96
CA ASP A 123 -16.45 2.22 -5.82
C ASP A 123 -17.57 1.48 -5.05
N GLY A 124 -17.43 1.38 -3.73
CA GLY A 124 -18.35 0.67 -2.86
C GLY A 124 -18.18 -0.86 -2.83
N GLN A 125 -17.26 -1.42 -3.62
CA GLN A 125 -16.96 -2.86 -3.61
C GLN A 125 -16.24 -3.27 -2.33
N VAL A 126 -16.43 -4.51 -1.90
CA VAL A 126 -15.68 -5.05 -0.75
C VAL A 126 -14.24 -5.31 -1.18
N VAL A 127 -13.29 -4.89 -0.33
CA VAL A 127 -11.86 -5.14 -0.47
C VAL A 127 -11.31 -5.73 0.82
N GLU A 128 -10.35 -6.63 0.70
CA GLU A 128 -9.52 -7.06 1.82
C GLU A 128 -8.46 -5.98 2.08
N LEU A 129 -8.26 -5.63 3.35
CA LEU A 129 -7.22 -4.73 3.80
C LEU A 129 -6.04 -5.51 4.33
N TRP A 130 -4.87 -5.02 3.96
CA TRP A 130 -3.61 -5.62 4.33
C TRP A 130 -2.63 -4.53 4.78
N ALA A 131 -1.64 -4.91 5.58
CA ALA A 131 -0.46 -4.09 5.84
C ALA A 131 0.81 -4.92 5.70
N LEU A 132 1.79 -4.39 4.97
CA LEU A 132 3.14 -4.91 5.03
C LEU A 132 3.87 -4.21 6.17
N GLN A 133 4.07 -4.92 7.27
CA GLN A 133 4.90 -4.49 8.39
C GLN A 133 6.35 -4.80 8.05
N ARG A 134 7.21 -3.78 8.01
CA ARG A 134 8.65 -3.91 7.78
C ARG A 134 9.42 -3.52 9.03
N ARG A 135 10.53 -4.23 9.27
CA ARG A 135 11.44 -4.04 10.41
C ARG A 135 10.78 -4.35 11.75
N MET A 136 11.61 -4.66 12.74
CA MET A 136 11.16 -4.93 14.12
C MET A 136 11.77 -3.96 15.13
N ARG A 137 12.99 -3.45 14.88
CA ARG A 137 13.74 -2.54 15.76
C ARG A 137 14.47 -1.51 14.91
N PRO A 138 14.48 -0.21 15.30
CA PRO A 138 13.91 0.39 16.51
C PRO A 138 12.39 0.63 16.46
N GLY A 139 11.70 0.07 15.48
CA GLY A 139 10.25 0.13 15.32
C GLY A 139 9.86 -0.58 14.03
N SER A 140 8.64 -0.35 13.57
CA SER A 140 8.14 -0.91 12.32
C SER A 140 7.51 0.15 11.43
N ASP A 141 7.77 0.03 10.13
CA ASP A 141 7.15 0.82 9.08
C ASP A 141 6.01 0.04 8.45
N TYR A 142 4.94 0.71 8.03
CA TYR A 142 3.75 0.06 7.48
C TYR A 142 3.38 0.60 6.10
N LEU A 143 3.29 -0.30 5.12
CA LEU A 143 2.66 -0.02 3.84
C LEU A 143 1.22 -0.54 3.87
N LEU A 144 0.25 0.35 3.64
CA LEU A 144 -1.16 -0.02 3.60
C LEU A 144 -1.55 -0.52 2.21
N LEU A 145 -2.22 -1.65 2.16
CA LEU A 145 -2.52 -2.38 0.92
C LEU A 145 -3.99 -2.77 0.90
N ALA A 146 -4.55 -2.89 -0.30
CA ALA A 146 -5.85 -3.48 -0.52
C ALA A 146 -5.81 -4.43 -1.72
N ARG A 147 -6.72 -5.40 -1.74
CA ARG A 147 -6.97 -6.26 -2.89
C ARG A 147 -8.43 -6.67 -2.95
N LYS A 148 -8.82 -7.26 -4.09
CA LYS A 148 -10.10 -7.97 -4.19
C LYS A 148 -10.08 -9.19 -3.26
N PRO A 149 -11.18 -9.49 -2.56
CA PRO A 149 -11.25 -10.67 -1.70
C PRO A 149 -11.10 -11.97 -2.48
N GLY A 150 -10.41 -12.95 -1.90
CA GLY A 150 -10.31 -14.27 -2.52
C GLY A 150 -9.22 -15.18 -1.95
N PRO A 151 -9.37 -16.51 -2.11
CA PRO A 151 -8.45 -17.50 -1.54
C PRO A 151 -7.14 -17.66 -2.33
N GLU A 152 -7.03 -17.08 -3.52
CA GLU A 152 -5.86 -17.20 -4.39
C GLU A 152 -4.59 -16.57 -3.79
N ILE A 153 -3.45 -17.03 -4.29
CA ILE A 153 -2.16 -16.37 -4.04
C ILE A 153 -2.24 -14.95 -4.58
N ILE A 154 -1.83 -14.01 -3.74
CA ILE A 154 -1.88 -12.59 -4.03
C ILE A 154 -0.71 -12.25 -4.95
N MET A 155 -1.06 -11.72 -6.12
CA MET A 155 -0.12 -11.26 -7.16
C MET A 155 -0.16 -9.74 -7.35
N ARG A 156 -1.10 -9.06 -6.69
CA ARG A 156 -1.36 -7.63 -6.87
C ARG A 156 -2.01 -7.03 -5.64
N PHE A 157 -1.53 -5.85 -5.27
CA PHE A 157 -2.19 -4.95 -4.32
C PHE A 157 -2.39 -3.58 -4.96
N ASP A 158 -3.50 -2.93 -4.60
CA ASP A 158 -3.63 -1.49 -4.70
C ASP A 158 -2.98 -0.89 -3.45
N VAL A 159 -1.96 -0.06 -3.64
CA VAL A 159 -1.26 0.62 -2.53
C VAL A 159 -2.12 1.77 -2.10
N LEU A 160 -2.53 1.77 -0.82
CA LEU A 160 -3.42 2.79 -0.30
C LEU A 160 -2.65 4.08 -0.01
N GLN A 161 -3.35 5.21 -0.12
CA GLN A 161 -2.81 6.48 0.34
C GLN A 161 -2.45 6.42 1.82
N ARG A 162 -1.51 7.27 2.22
CA ARG A 162 -1.03 7.39 3.59
C ARG A 162 -1.17 8.84 3.99
N ALA A 163 -2.42 9.26 4.25
CA ALA A 163 -2.73 10.60 4.72
C ALA A 163 -2.80 10.61 6.25
N CYS A 164 -1.78 11.19 6.89
CA CYS A 164 -1.70 11.14 8.35
C CYS A 164 -2.83 11.95 9.02
N PRO A 165 -3.53 11.38 10.02
CA PRO A 165 -4.49 12.12 10.82
C PRO A 165 -3.85 13.32 11.53
N ARG A 166 -4.62 14.40 11.69
CA ARG A 166 -4.19 15.57 12.47
C ARG A 166 -3.78 15.13 13.87
N GLY A 167 -2.60 15.57 14.31
CA GLY A 167 -2.04 15.24 15.64
C GLY A 167 -1.25 13.94 15.72
N GLN A 168 -1.25 13.10 14.67
CA GLN A 168 -0.42 11.89 14.61
C GLN A 168 0.90 12.11 13.87
N THR A 169 1.06 13.23 13.15
CA THR A 169 2.34 13.60 12.54
C THR A 169 3.37 13.91 13.63
N ARG A 170 4.49 13.20 13.57
CA ARG A 170 5.72 13.52 14.29
C ARG A 170 6.68 14.18 13.31
N SER A 171 7.43 15.17 13.77
CA SER A 171 8.40 15.90 12.96
C SER A 171 9.46 16.50 13.89
N ALA A 172 10.72 16.44 13.50
CA ALA A 172 11.77 17.14 14.22
C ALA A 172 11.62 18.65 13.98
N ARG A 173 11.43 19.42 15.05
CA ARG A 173 11.42 20.89 14.97
C ARG A 173 12.87 21.41 15.10
N GLY A 174 13.34 22.20 14.13
CA GLY A 174 14.67 22.81 14.20
C GLY A 174 15.23 23.25 12.83
N PRO A 175 16.45 23.81 12.78
CA PRO A 175 17.10 24.34 11.57
C PRO A 175 17.51 23.26 10.56
N SER A 176 17.19 21.99 10.78
CA SER A 176 17.46 20.86 9.89
C SER A 176 16.52 20.80 8.68
N GLY A 177 16.02 21.95 8.19
CA GLY A 177 14.91 22.07 7.24
C GLY A 177 15.09 21.40 5.87
N GLY A 178 16.27 20.86 5.56
CA GLY A 178 16.50 20.05 4.35
C GLY A 178 16.18 18.55 4.50
N TRP A 179 16.04 18.04 5.73
CA TRP A 179 15.83 16.61 5.98
C TRP A 179 14.36 16.30 6.25
N ARG A 180 13.77 15.43 5.44
CA ARG A 180 12.42 14.92 5.68
C ARG A 180 12.44 13.99 6.90
N THR A 181 11.84 14.44 7.99
CA THR A 181 11.77 13.70 9.27
C THR A 181 10.33 13.46 9.73
N ASP A 182 9.37 13.94 8.93
CA ASP A 182 7.95 13.76 9.16
C ASP A 182 7.53 12.31 8.93
N TYR A 183 6.81 11.76 9.91
CA TYR A 183 6.16 10.48 9.79
C TYR A 183 4.83 10.49 10.56
N CYS A 184 3.96 9.58 10.17
CA CYS A 184 2.69 9.31 10.83
C CYS A 184 2.87 8.27 11.92
N ALA A 185 2.77 8.68 13.18
CA ALA A 185 2.86 7.77 14.30
C ALA A 185 1.54 7.03 14.50
N VAL A 186 1.60 5.70 14.55
CA VAL A 186 0.52 4.82 14.99
C VAL A 186 0.97 4.05 16.22
N SER A 187 0.11 3.99 17.25
CA SER A 187 0.47 3.42 18.55
C SER A 187 -0.26 2.11 18.85
N SER A 188 -1.20 1.70 18.00
CA SER A 188 -1.98 0.47 18.21
C SER A 188 -2.49 -0.16 16.91
N ARG A 189 -2.78 -1.46 16.96
CA ARG A 189 -3.44 -2.21 15.87
C ARG A 189 -4.74 -1.54 15.43
N ALA A 190 -5.57 -1.15 16.40
CA ALA A 190 -6.87 -0.53 16.14
C ALA A 190 -6.74 0.82 15.41
N GLU A 191 -5.68 1.59 15.69
CA GLU A 191 -5.37 2.82 14.95
C GLU A 191 -4.99 2.54 13.51
N LEU A 192 -4.11 1.58 13.26
CA LEU A 192 -3.69 1.23 11.90
C LEU A 192 -4.87 0.68 11.08
N ILE A 193 -5.72 -0.17 11.66
CA ILE A 193 -6.93 -0.69 11.00
C ILE A 193 -7.89 0.46 10.64
N ARG A 194 -8.12 1.41 11.57
CA ARG A 194 -8.95 2.59 11.29
C ARG A 194 -8.34 3.46 10.19
N LEU A 195 -7.02 3.60 10.14
CA LEU A 195 -6.32 4.32 9.07
C LEU A 195 -6.51 3.61 7.72
N GLY A 196 -6.21 2.31 7.63
CA GLY A 196 -6.42 1.50 6.43
C GLY A 196 -7.84 1.60 5.88
N ARG A 197 -8.85 1.47 6.74
CA ARG A 197 -10.27 1.61 6.35
C ARG A 197 -10.62 2.98 5.78
N ARG A 198 -10.02 4.06 6.29
CA ARG A 198 -10.21 5.41 5.74
C ARG A 198 -9.53 5.55 4.38
N MET A 199 -8.29 5.08 4.27
CA MET A 199 -7.49 5.22 3.05
C MET A 199 -8.02 4.37 1.90
N ALA A 200 -8.64 3.22 2.20
CA ALA A 200 -9.30 2.37 1.22
C ALA A 200 -10.51 3.02 0.55
N ARG A 201 -11.05 4.13 1.09
CA ARG A 201 -12.14 4.90 0.46
C ARG A 201 -11.63 5.99 -0.49
N LEU A 202 -10.32 6.16 -0.57
CA LEU A 202 -9.67 7.12 -1.46
C LEU A 202 -9.15 6.39 -2.71
N PRO A 203 -8.86 7.12 -3.80
CA PRO A 203 -8.11 6.55 -4.92
C PRO A 203 -6.78 5.95 -4.42
N ALA A 204 -6.37 4.81 -4.98
CA ALA A 204 -5.10 4.21 -4.65
C ALA A 204 -3.92 5.17 -4.93
N LEU A 205 -2.89 5.10 -4.10
CA LEU A 205 -1.63 5.81 -4.31
C LEU A 205 -0.86 5.23 -5.49
N GLY A 206 -1.00 3.93 -5.73
CA GLY A 206 -0.34 3.23 -6.81
C GLY A 206 -0.68 1.76 -6.79
N VAL A 207 0.12 0.97 -7.48
CA VAL A 207 -0.09 -0.48 -7.63
C VAL A 207 1.19 -1.21 -7.33
N LEU A 208 1.11 -2.25 -6.52
CA LEU A 208 2.20 -3.19 -6.29
C LEU A 208 1.85 -4.51 -6.98
N THR A 209 2.59 -4.86 -8.04
CA THR A 209 2.32 -6.05 -8.86
C THR A 209 3.51 -6.99 -8.80
N HIS A 210 3.27 -8.28 -8.57
CA HIS A 210 4.30 -9.31 -8.68
C HIS A 210 4.76 -9.40 -10.14
N VAL A 211 6.07 -9.46 -10.34
CA VAL A 211 6.67 -9.68 -11.64
C VAL A 211 7.41 -10.99 -11.53
N ASP A 212 6.94 -11.99 -12.29
CA ASP A 212 7.55 -13.31 -12.37
C ASP A 212 9.08 -13.18 -12.40
N ALA A 213 9.73 -14.05 -11.62
CA ALA A 213 11.17 -14.04 -11.44
C ALA A 213 11.88 -13.96 -12.82
N PRO A 214 13.00 -13.23 -12.94
CA PRO A 214 13.87 -13.40 -14.10
C PRO A 214 14.29 -14.88 -14.17
N GLU A 215 14.56 -15.39 -15.37
CA GLU A 215 15.03 -16.76 -15.61
C GLU A 215 16.13 -17.17 -14.61
N PRO A 216 16.12 -18.43 -14.14
CA PRO A 216 17.19 -18.94 -13.28
C PRO A 216 18.55 -18.70 -13.94
N ARG A 217 19.53 -18.30 -13.13
CA ARG A 217 20.92 -18.11 -13.55
C ARG A 217 21.51 -19.36 -14.21
#